data_AF-A0A7Y5QLS6-F1
#
_entry.id   AF-A0A7Y5QLS6-F1
#
_cell.length_a   1.000
_cell.length_b   1.000
_cell.length_c   1.000
_cell.angle_alpha   90.00
_cell.angle_beta   90.00
_cell.angle_gamma   90.00
#
_symmetry.space_group_name_H-M   'P 1'
#
loop_
_entity.id
_entity.type
_entity.pdbx_description
1 polymer ?
#
loop_
_entity_poly.entity_id
_entity_poly.type
_entity_poly.pdbx_seq_one_letter_code
_entity_poly.pdbx_strand_id
1 'polypeptide(L)'
;MLEAALAVARARSESAPVAFRLLPRDFTLAELQQAYETLLGRRLHKASFRRALHGAWLVEPQDAWRSEGRGRPAQLFRFVPRRRVARRGVRFEVV
;
A
#
# COMPACT_ATOMS: atom_id res chain seq x y z
N MET A 1 -6.85 -22.14 -19.76
CA MET A 1 -5.97 -21.03 -20.22
C MET A 1 -6.48 -19.65 -19.83
N LEU A 2 -7.80 -19.36 -19.90
CA LEU A 2 -8.36 -18.06 -19.54
C LEU A 2 -8.17 -17.69 -18.05
N GLU A 3 -8.38 -18.63 -17.14
CA GLU A 3 -8.14 -18.48 -15.70
C GLU A 3 -6.69 -18.07 -15.37
N ALA A 4 -5.71 -18.71 -16.01
CA ALA A 4 -4.29 -18.38 -15.84
C ALA A 4 -3.94 -16.99 -16.39
N ALA A 5 -4.51 -16.61 -17.54
CA ALA A 5 -4.32 -15.27 -18.11
C ALA A 5 -4.94 -14.18 -17.21
N LEU A 6 -6.10 -14.46 -16.61
CA LEU A 6 -6.73 -13.59 -15.61
C LEU A 6 -5.93 -13.51 -14.31
N ALA A 7 -5.38 -14.62 -13.81
CA ALA A 7 -4.51 -14.62 -12.65
C ALA A 7 -3.21 -13.84 -12.89
N VAL A 8 -2.58 -14.00 -14.07
CA VAL A 8 -1.40 -13.25 -14.47
C VAL A 8 -1.72 -11.76 -14.68
N ALA A 9 -2.87 -11.43 -15.26
CA ALA A 9 -3.32 -10.04 -15.41
C ALA A 9 -3.63 -9.39 -14.05
N ARG A 10 -4.27 -10.12 -13.12
CA ARG A 10 -4.52 -9.66 -11.73
C ARG A 10 -3.23 -9.53 -10.92
N ALA A 11 -2.26 -10.43 -11.11
CA ALA A 11 -0.95 -10.36 -10.49
C ALA A 11 -0.07 -9.25 -11.09
N ARG A 12 -0.20 -8.95 -12.39
CA ARG A 12 0.47 -7.79 -13.01
C ARG A 12 -0.19 -6.47 -12.65
N SER A 13 -1.50 -6.47 -12.46
CA SER A 13 -2.27 -5.41 -11.81
C SER A 13 -2.19 -5.50 -10.29
N GLU A 14 -1.04 -5.92 -9.76
CA GLU A 14 -0.71 -5.79 -8.35
C GLU A 14 -1.10 -4.38 -7.92
N SER A 15 -2.19 -4.35 -7.15
CA SER A 15 -3.01 -3.31 -6.56
C SER A 15 -2.34 -1.99 -6.15
N ALA A 16 -1.02 -1.92 -6.15
CA ALA A 16 -0.27 -0.78 -5.71
C ALA A 16 -0.60 0.51 -6.47
N PRO A 17 -0.51 0.60 -7.80
CA PRO A 17 -0.80 1.86 -8.49
C PRO A 17 -2.26 2.31 -8.34
N VAL A 18 -3.20 1.38 -8.12
CA VAL A 18 -4.64 1.68 -8.02
C VAL A 18 -5.00 2.17 -6.62
N ALA A 19 -4.50 1.53 -5.56
CA ALA A 19 -4.76 1.94 -4.19
C ALA A 19 -4.28 3.37 -3.92
N PHE A 20 -3.11 3.75 -4.45
CA PHE A 20 -2.58 5.12 -4.31
C PHE A 20 -3.40 6.17 -5.07
N ARG A 21 -4.16 5.79 -6.11
CA ARG A 21 -5.06 6.71 -6.83
C ARG A 21 -6.37 6.97 -6.09
N LEU A 22 -6.73 6.10 -5.14
CA LEU A 22 -7.93 6.26 -4.32
C LEU A 22 -7.67 7.07 -3.04
N LEU A 23 -6.41 7.33 -2.71
CA LEU A 23 -6.02 8.06 -1.52
C LEU A 23 -5.78 9.55 -1.82
N PRO A 24 -5.96 10.43 -0.82
CA PRO A 24 -5.51 11.81 -0.90
C PRO A 24 -3.99 11.89 -1.13
N ARG A 25 -3.49 13.04 -1.59
CA ARG A 25 -2.05 13.24 -1.88
C ARG A 25 -1.14 12.90 -0.70
N ASP A 26 -1.63 13.15 0.51
CA ASP A 26 -0.96 12.87 1.77
C ASP A 26 -1.86 11.98 2.63
N PHE A 27 -1.35 10.81 3.02
CA PHE A 27 -2.11 9.75 3.69
C PHE A 27 -1.32 9.12 4.83
N THR A 28 -2.01 8.48 5.77
CA THR A 28 -1.39 7.65 6.80
C THR A 28 -1.19 6.22 6.30
N LEU A 29 -0.25 5.47 6.89
CA LEU A 29 -0.07 4.05 6.55
C LEU A 29 -1.30 3.19 6.92
N ALA A 30 -2.12 3.66 7.87
CA ALA A 30 -3.37 2.99 8.24
C ALA A 30 -4.43 3.17 7.16
N GLU A 31 -4.62 4.40 6.65
CA GLU A 31 -5.49 4.68 5.50
C GLU A 31 -5.09 3.84 4.28
N LEU A 32 -3.78 3.77 4.00
CA LEU A 32 -3.26 2.95 2.90
C LEU A 32 -3.53 1.46 3.13
N GLN A 33 -3.28 0.93 4.33
CA GLN A 33 -3.58 -0.46 4.65
C GLN A 33 -5.07 -0.76 4.45
N GLN A 34 -5.95 0.09 4.96
CA GLN A 34 -7.40 -0.08 4.85
C GLN A 34 -7.86 -0.07 3.40
N ALA A 35 -7.32 0.82 2.56
CA ALA A 35 -7.62 0.83 1.12
C ALA A 35 -7.22 -0.48 0.43
N TYR A 36 -6.03 -1.03 0.74
CA TYR A 36 -5.60 -2.33 0.21
C TYR A 36 -6.45 -3.49 0.72
N GLU A 37 -6.80 -3.50 2.01
CA GLU A 37 -7.66 -4.53 2.58
C GLU A 37 -9.04 -4.54 1.92
N THR A 38 -9.62 -3.36 1.68
CA THR A 38 -10.87 -3.19 0.95
C THR A 38 -10.76 -3.69 -0.50
N LEU A 39 -9.68 -3.35 -1.20
CA LEU A 39 -9.45 -3.80 -2.59
C LEU A 39 -9.21 -5.31 -2.70
N LEU A 40 -8.52 -5.90 -1.72
CA LEU A 40 -8.19 -7.32 -1.70
C LEU A 40 -9.28 -8.19 -1.04
N GLY A 41 -10.26 -7.58 -0.36
CA GLY A 41 -11.31 -8.29 0.38
C GLY A 41 -10.79 -9.11 1.55
N ARG A 42 -9.61 -8.77 2.11
CA ARG A 42 -8.97 -9.53 3.21
C ARG A 42 -8.11 -8.63 4.08
N ARG A 43 -7.89 -9.04 5.33
CA ARG A 43 -7.01 -8.33 6.27
C ARG A 43 -5.54 -8.56 5.97
N LEU A 44 -4.71 -7.54 6.19
CA LEU A 44 -3.27 -7.59 5.98
C LEU A 44 -2.55 -7.51 7.31
N HIS A 45 -1.46 -8.26 7.45
CA HIS A 45 -0.65 -8.17 8.65
C HIS A 45 0.10 -6.83 8.70
N LYS A 46 -0.18 -6.01 9.72
CA LYS A 46 0.30 -4.63 9.84
C LYS A 46 1.84 -4.51 9.74
N ALA A 47 2.58 -5.37 10.43
CA ALA A 47 4.04 -5.28 10.42
C ALA A 47 4.62 -5.68 9.06
N SER A 48 4.06 -6.71 8.43
CA SER A 48 4.46 -7.18 7.11
C SER A 48 4.14 -6.14 6.04
N PHE A 49 2.97 -5.51 6.12
CA PHE A 49 2.56 -4.42 5.24
C PHE A 49 3.55 -3.25 5.28
N ARG A 50 3.89 -2.78 6.48
CA ARG A 50 4.87 -1.70 6.65
C ARG A 50 6.24 -2.08 6.10
N ARG A 51 6.74 -3.28 6.43
CA ARG A 51 8.02 -3.79 5.90
C ARG A 51 8.02 -3.83 4.38
N ALA A 52 6.93 -4.27 3.77
CA ALA A 52 6.79 -4.39 2.33
C ALA A 52 6.83 -3.00 1.65
N LEU A 53 6.13 -2.01 2.20
CA LEU A 53 6.14 -0.63 1.68
C LEU A 53 7.52 0.03 1.76
N HIS A 54 8.20 -0.12 2.90
CA HIS A 54 9.55 0.42 3.09
C HIS A 54 10.57 -0.30 2.20
N GLY A 55 10.52 -1.64 2.14
CA GLY A 55 11.43 -2.44 1.30
C GLY A 55 11.27 -2.18 -0.20
N ALA A 56 10.05 -1.83 -0.63
CA ALA A 56 9.74 -1.49 -2.02
C ALA A 56 9.90 0.01 -2.35
N TRP A 57 10.28 0.84 -1.38
CA TRP A 57 10.47 2.30 -1.55
C TRP A 57 9.24 2.99 -2.17
N LEU A 58 8.04 2.55 -1.78
CA LEU A 58 6.78 3.04 -2.36
C LEU A 58 6.26 4.33 -1.72
N VAL A 59 6.71 4.62 -0.49
CA VAL A 59 6.23 5.75 0.31
C VAL A 59 7.38 6.50 0.94
N GLU A 60 7.26 7.82 0.98
CA GLU A 60 8.18 8.71 1.68
C GLU A 60 7.47 9.35 2.87
N PRO A 61 8.10 9.37 4.06
CA PRO A 61 7.56 10.07 5.21
C PRO A 61 7.60 11.59 4.98
N GLN A 62 6.62 12.28 5.54
CA GLN A 62 6.57 13.74 5.60
C GLN A 62 6.85 14.21 7.03
N ASP A 63 7.28 15.47 7.14
CA ASP A 63 7.37 16.19 8.41
C ASP A 63 6.00 16.76 8.81
N ALA A 64 4.99 15.90 8.74
CA ALA A 64 3.60 16.24 9.01
C ALA A 64 2.88 15.05 9.64
N TRP A 65 1.95 15.35 10.54
CA TRP A 65 1.18 14.36 11.28
C TRP A 65 -0.30 14.70 11.27
N ARG A 66 -1.16 13.67 11.23
CA ARG A 66 -2.61 13.80 11.28
C ARG A 66 -3.14 13.12 12.55
N SER A 67 -4.01 13.83 13.26
CA SER A 67 -4.79 13.22 14.34
C SER A 67 -6.05 12.60 13.76
N GLU A 68 -6.23 11.29 13.94
CA GLU A 68 -7.42 10.54 13.49
C GLU A 68 -8.35 10.20 14.67
N GLY A 69 -8.26 10.95 15.79
CA GLY A 69 -9.10 10.78 16.96
C GLY A 69 -8.28 10.63 18.25
N ARG A 70 -8.68 9.71 19.13
CA ARG A 70 -8.04 9.51 20.43
C ARG A 70 -6.78 8.65 20.26
N GLY A 71 -5.60 9.28 20.30
CA GLY A 71 -4.32 8.58 20.20
C GLY A 71 -3.15 9.48 19.78
N ARG A 72 -1.98 8.88 19.58
CA ARG A 72 -0.81 9.58 19.02
C ARG A 72 -1.08 9.94 17.54
N PRO A 73 -0.75 11.16 17.10
CA PRO A 73 -0.85 11.55 15.70
C PRO A 73 -0.09 10.58 14.78
N ALA A 74 -0.69 10.22 13.65
CA ALA A 74 -0.09 9.36 12.64
C ALA A 74 0.74 10.20 11.68
N GLN A 75 1.94 9.74 11.35
CA GLN A 75 2.79 10.39 10.36
C GLN A 75 2.15 10.29 8.97
N LEU A 76 2.21 11.39 8.21
CA LEU A 76 1.77 11.45 6.84
C LEU A 76 2.87 10.97 5.89
N PHE A 77 2.44 10.32 4.82
CA PHE A 77 3.29 9.78 3.78
C PHE A 77 2.80 10.26 2.41
N ARG A 78 3.71 10.23 1.44
CA ARG A 78 3.39 10.45 0.03
C ARG A 78 3.84 9.26 -0.80
N PHE A 79 3.08 8.94 -1.84
CA PHE A 79 3.48 7.95 -2.84
C PHE A 79 4.67 8.45 -3.68
N VAL A 80 5.63 7.56 -3.94
CA VAL A 80 6.79 7.86 -4.79
C VAL A 80 6.62 7.19 -6.17
N PRO A 81 6.20 7.95 -7.20
CA PRO A 81 6.08 7.42 -8.54
C PRO A 81 7.46 7.17 -9.16
N ARG A 82 7.84 5.89 -9.27
CA ARG A 82 8.75 5.33 -10.29
C ARG A 82 10.14 5.99 -10.41
N ARG A 83 10.94 5.96 -9.35
CA ARG A 83 12.42 6.03 -9.52
C ARG A 83 13.21 4.81 -9.05
N ARG A 84 12.65 3.97 -8.16
CA ARG A 84 13.31 2.76 -7.64
C ARG A 84 12.36 1.60 -7.36
N VAL A 85 11.39 1.32 -8.23
CA VAL A 85 10.54 0.15 -8.00
C VAL A 85 11.39 -1.10 -8.20
N ALA A 86 11.64 -1.82 -7.10
CA ALA A 86 12.25 -3.14 -7.14
C ALA A 86 11.44 -4.00 -8.13
N ARG A 87 12.11 -4.65 -9.08
CA ARG A 87 11.46 -5.48 -10.12
C ARG A 87 10.67 -6.69 -9.56
N ARG A 88 10.56 -6.82 -8.23
CA ARG A 88 9.75 -7.83 -7.55
C ARG A 88 8.48 -7.20 -7.00
N GLY A 89 7.35 -7.75 -7.41
CA GLY A 89 6.04 -7.41 -6.90
C GLY A 89 5.97 -7.43 -5.38
N VAL A 90 5.18 -6.52 -4.81
CA VAL A 90 5.04 -6.37 -3.36
C VAL A 90 4.07 -7.44 -2.86
N ARG A 91 4.60 -8.49 -2.23
CA ARG A 91 3.77 -9.51 -1.58
C ARG A 91 3.40 -9.05 -0.18
N PHE A 92 2.10 -8.93 0.07
CA PHE A 92 1.57 -8.68 1.40
C PHE A 92 1.13 -10.01 2.03
N GLU A 93 1.61 -10.26 3.25
CA GLU A 93 1.19 -11.41 4.06
C GLU A 93 -0.20 -11.14 4.66
N VAL A 94 -1.02 -12.19 4.66
CA VAL A 94 -2.36 -12.19 5.24
C VAL A 94 -2.24 -12.56 6.73
N VAL A 95 -3.14 -12.01 7.55
CA VAL A 95 -3.26 -12.35 8.97
C VAL A 95 -3.79 -13.76 9.16
#